data_AF-A0A9X3R8H3-F1
#
_entry.id   AF-A0A9X3R8H3-F1
#
_cell.length_a   1.000
_cell.length_b   1.000
_cell.length_c   1.000
_cell.angle_alpha   90.00
_cell.angle_beta   90.00
_cell.angle_gamma   90.00
#
_symmetry.space_group_name_H-M   'P 1'
#
loop_
_entity.id
_entity.type
_entity.pdbx_description
1 polymer ?
#
loop_
_entity_poly.entity_id
_entity_poly.type
_entity_poly.pdbx_seq_one_letter_code
_entity_poly.pdbx_strand_id
1 'polypeptide(L)'
;MTRRNDPCPCNSGKKYKACCLKKENIISIDEELNKDLEQVLLNFFHAHPTKKETNEIYEWIGDREEYLSDRFDNDKVSAIMGDCYYFNHRVDIWQMHLERESGKSKRPRVQTVLEGWMNPNVILGTILQVSNNSAEVVDVFSEEKIMIEIPNPFEGGVGDFIFGHFLLDSRQQERYYKLLNSLIVFPAKDEALVDRVKALYSNSNSASVHDFYNKYIIECYVILGDKETPIEELFSEEELELISILHSSLVEMDTKSDKLMYIFIEYIQRKGIPKGIKKPTALVAGALQFGMLNSIISYIWTKKEISSFLEVSTTTANKYEELFKEFYEHEISKEELTQNTVFAFEVGTDANLVEFSNWKMGMHLSKVSIKNEKEMSRYIDIYKDKDYIPKDDKEASQKYAYEAYSSSDLLRENSTSLAYLLDKQNVDAILLKADYVDIAEKTDFFKEAIRIGENQFDPNFESVWGYLPNRPYLRALFKYGLSCFEIMNFEKAFDLFNKILQLNPADHQGVRYPAVATLIALNRIEEAESLMSHYQDSDNAFFSWFRWSMEKKKSFFSKETQKAYELAIEDNAYVANYYRIKVPALPYPNSLAITPDSPEEAKVIWTLLQPII
;
A
#
# COMPACT_ATOMS: atom_id res chain seq x y z
N MET A 1 -22.05 29.49 -16.50
CA MET A 1 -22.58 29.30 -15.13
C MET A 1 -24.10 29.33 -15.15
N THR A 2 -24.75 28.30 -14.63
CA THR A 2 -26.21 28.18 -14.55
C THR A 2 -26.73 28.92 -13.31
N ARG A 3 -27.70 29.82 -13.46
CA ARG A 3 -28.18 30.66 -12.34
C ARG A 3 -29.13 29.86 -11.45
N ARG A 4 -29.22 30.22 -10.16
CA ARG A 4 -29.99 29.50 -9.11
C ARG A 4 -31.43 29.10 -9.49
N ASN A 5 -32.12 29.93 -10.28
CA ASN A 5 -33.53 29.68 -10.66
C ASN A 5 -33.68 29.07 -12.06
N ASP A 6 -32.58 28.86 -12.79
CA ASP A 6 -32.60 28.28 -14.14
C ASP A 6 -32.98 26.80 -14.09
N PRO A 7 -33.47 26.22 -15.20
CA PRO A 7 -33.63 24.78 -15.33
C PRO A 7 -32.30 24.08 -15.02
N CYS A 8 -32.34 23.05 -14.19
CA CYS A 8 -31.15 22.33 -13.77
C CYS A 8 -30.51 21.63 -14.98
N PRO A 9 -29.18 21.74 -15.19
CA PRO A 9 -28.50 21.20 -16.38
C PRO A 9 -28.61 19.66 -16.52
N CYS A 10 -28.92 18.96 -15.43
CA CYS A 10 -29.11 17.51 -15.40
C CYS A 10 -30.45 17.03 -15.98
N ASN A 11 -31.22 17.89 -16.66
CA ASN A 11 -32.53 17.57 -17.25
C ASN A 11 -33.56 16.94 -16.29
N SER A 12 -33.43 17.19 -14.98
CA SER A 12 -34.36 16.69 -13.96
C SER A 12 -35.75 17.34 -13.97
N GLY A 13 -36.00 18.30 -14.86
CA GLY A 13 -37.23 19.11 -14.90
C GLY A 13 -37.39 20.10 -13.73
N LYS A 14 -36.41 20.17 -12.81
CA LYS A 14 -36.44 21.06 -11.63
C LYS A 14 -35.52 22.27 -11.81
N LYS A 15 -35.74 23.33 -11.03
CA LYS A 15 -34.81 24.47 -10.94
C LYS A 15 -33.48 24.04 -10.32
N TYR A 16 -32.36 24.60 -10.78
CA TYR A 16 -31.00 24.23 -10.33
C TYR A 16 -30.84 24.24 -8.80
N LYS A 17 -31.40 25.26 -8.11
CA LYS A 17 -31.43 25.33 -6.63
C LYS A 17 -32.13 24.18 -5.91
N ALA A 18 -33.03 23.48 -6.58
CA ALA A 18 -33.85 22.40 -6.01
C ALA A 18 -33.40 21.02 -6.50
N CYS A 19 -32.29 20.94 -7.26
CA CYS A 19 -31.74 19.70 -7.81
C CYS A 19 -30.23 19.59 -7.60
N CYS A 20 -29.38 19.87 -8.60
CA CYS A 20 -27.94 19.63 -8.49
C CYS A 20 -27.28 20.51 -7.43
N LEU A 21 -27.66 21.79 -7.31
CA LEU A 21 -27.13 22.66 -6.24
C LEU A 21 -27.46 22.12 -4.84
N LYS A 22 -28.59 21.42 -4.67
CA LYS A 22 -28.96 20.81 -3.38
C LYS A 22 -28.14 19.55 -3.09
N LYS A 23 -27.68 18.82 -4.11
CA LYS A 23 -26.89 17.58 -3.98
C LYS A 23 -25.40 17.85 -3.85
N GLU A 24 -24.90 18.80 -4.63
CA GLU A 24 -23.58 19.42 -4.45
C GLU A 24 -23.44 19.91 -3.01
N ASN A 25 -24.47 20.58 -2.48
CA ASN A 25 -24.51 20.95 -1.06
C ASN A 25 -24.53 19.74 -0.10
N ILE A 26 -25.14 18.60 -0.43
CA ILE A 26 -25.19 17.44 0.49
C ILE A 26 -23.83 16.71 0.53
N ILE A 27 -23.19 16.50 -0.61
CA ILE A 27 -21.85 15.90 -0.70
C ILE A 27 -20.83 16.82 -0.03
N SER A 28 -20.89 18.13 -0.33
CA SER A 28 -20.11 19.16 0.37
C SER A 28 -20.39 19.18 1.89
N ILE A 29 -21.61 18.90 2.33
CA ILE A 29 -21.93 18.81 3.77
C ILE A 29 -21.32 17.56 4.39
N ASP A 30 -21.35 16.38 3.76
CA ASP A 30 -20.77 15.16 4.33
C ASP A 30 -19.23 15.19 4.34
N GLU A 31 -18.60 15.78 3.32
CA GLU A 31 -17.16 16.10 3.32
C GLU A 31 -16.81 17.12 4.42
N GLU A 32 -17.59 18.21 4.55
CA GLU A 32 -17.42 19.16 5.66
C GLU A 32 -17.64 18.51 7.03
N LEU A 33 -18.58 17.55 7.16
CA LEU A 33 -18.81 16.82 8.41
C LEU A 33 -17.63 15.90 8.74
N ASN A 34 -17.05 15.22 7.76
CA ASN A 34 -15.84 14.41 7.98
C ASN A 34 -14.66 15.27 8.40
N LYS A 35 -14.48 16.45 7.78
CA LYS A 35 -13.48 17.43 8.23
C LYS A 35 -13.75 17.93 9.64
N ASP A 36 -15.01 18.23 9.98
CA ASP A 36 -15.38 18.64 11.33
C ASP A 36 -14.99 17.56 12.36
N LEU A 37 -15.23 16.27 12.03
CA LEU A 37 -14.90 15.13 12.88
C LEU A 37 -13.39 14.85 12.97
N GLU A 38 -12.67 14.94 11.85
CA GLU A 38 -11.20 14.85 11.81
C GLU A 38 -10.58 15.98 12.63
N GLN A 39 -11.11 17.20 12.53
CA GLN A 39 -10.64 18.33 13.31
C GLN A 39 -10.85 18.11 14.81
N VAL A 40 -11.92 17.43 15.22
CA VAL A 40 -12.13 17.05 16.64
C VAL A 40 -11.02 16.11 17.13
N LEU A 41 -10.62 15.13 16.32
CA LEU A 41 -9.51 14.22 16.64
C LEU A 41 -8.17 14.96 16.65
N LEU A 42 -7.87 15.76 15.62
CA LEU A 42 -6.67 16.57 15.53
C LEU A 42 -6.54 17.52 16.73
N ASN A 43 -7.63 18.17 17.14
CA ASN A 43 -7.65 19.05 18.32
C ASN A 43 -7.26 18.30 19.59
N PHE A 44 -7.67 17.03 19.73
CA PHE A 44 -7.30 16.21 20.87
C PHE A 44 -5.80 15.87 20.83
N PHE A 45 -5.32 15.26 19.74
CA PHE A 45 -3.93 14.83 19.61
C PHE A 45 -2.92 16.00 19.54
N HIS A 46 -3.35 17.21 19.17
CA HIS A 46 -2.50 18.41 19.30
C HIS A 46 -2.45 18.95 20.74
N ALA A 47 -3.51 18.77 21.52
CA ALA A 47 -3.57 19.25 22.90
C ALA A 47 -2.94 18.27 23.90
N HIS A 48 -2.83 16.99 23.53
CA HIS A 48 -2.43 15.90 24.40
C HIS A 48 -1.30 15.06 23.77
N PRO A 49 -0.34 14.55 24.57
CA PRO A 49 -0.24 14.74 26.02
C PRO A 49 0.31 16.12 26.40
N THR A 50 -0.24 16.69 27.47
CA THR A 50 0.42 17.78 28.20
C THR A 50 1.60 17.23 28.99
N LYS A 51 2.56 18.09 29.39
CA LYS A 51 3.70 17.66 30.23
C LYS A 51 3.30 16.91 31.51
N LYS A 52 2.14 17.27 32.09
CA LYS A 52 1.60 16.60 33.28
C LYS A 52 1.13 15.19 32.92
N GLU A 53 0.34 15.06 31.86
CA GLU A 53 -0.17 13.78 31.38
C GLU A 53 0.94 12.87 30.89
N THR A 54 2.00 13.40 30.26
CA THR A 54 3.20 12.64 29.92
C THR A 54 3.77 11.93 31.14
N ASN A 55 3.96 12.64 32.26
CA ASN A 55 4.43 12.02 33.49
C ASN A 55 3.43 10.99 34.05
N GLU A 56 2.13 11.29 34.03
CA GLU A 56 1.10 10.36 34.48
C GLU A 56 1.05 9.08 33.62
N ILE A 57 1.28 9.19 32.31
CA ILE A 57 1.36 8.05 31.39
C ILE A 57 2.56 7.17 31.75
N TYR A 58 3.73 7.76 31.95
CA TYR A 58 4.95 7.03 32.35
C TYR A 58 4.81 6.38 33.74
N GLU A 59 4.17 7.06 34.69
CA GLU A 59 3.87 6.48 36.01
C GLU A 59 2.86 5.33 35.92
N TRP A 60 1.86 5.43 35.05
CA TRP A 60 0.82 4.41 34.87
C TRP A 60 1.33 3.16 34.13
N ILE A 61 2.13 3.36 33.07
CA ILE A 61 2.69 2.23 32.32
C ILE A 61 3.72 1.49 33.18
N GLY A 62 4.57 2.24 33.91
CA GLY A 62 5.66 1.71 34.73
C GLY A 62 6.59 0.83 33.91
N ASP A 63 7.06 -0.26 34.52
CA ASP A 63 7.98 -1.22 33.89
C ASP A 63 7.37 -1.93 32.67
N ARG A 64 6.06 -1.79 32.42
CA ARG A 64 5.39 -2.42 31.27
C ARG A 64 5.80 -1.81 29.92
N GLU A 65 6.34 -0.60 29.92
CA GLU A 65 6.87 0.07 28.72
C GLU A 65 8.04 -0.70 28.09
N GLU A 66 8.91 -1.29 28.92
CA GLU A 66 10.06 -2.06 28.45
C GLU A 66 9.60 -3.26 27.60
N TYR A 67 8.59 -4.00 28.07
CA TYR A 67 8.04 -5.15 27.34
C TYR A 67 7.35 -4.77 26.02
N LEU A 68 6.80 -3.55 25.91
CA LEU A 68 6.27 -3.04 24.65
C LEU A 68 7.41 -2.62 23.70
N SER A 69 8.46 -2.00 24.25
CA SER A 69 9.64 -1.55 23.49
C SER A 69 10.44 -2.70 22.90
N ASP A 70 10.39 -3.89 23.52
CA ASP A 70 10.95 -5.12 22.96
C ASP A 70 10.22 -5.61 21.70
N ARG A 71 8.99 -5.14 21.45
CA ARG A 71 8.06 -5.71 20.45
C ARG A 71 7.69 -4.74 19.34
N PHE A 72 7.62 -3.45 19.67
CA PHE A 72 7.19 -2.38 18.79
C PHE A 72 8.24 -1.26 18.74
N ASP A 73 8.31 -0.54 17.62
CA ASP A 73 9.14 0.66 17.51
C ASP A 73 8.63 1.79 18.44
N ASN A 74 9.49 2.78 18.71
CA ASN A 74 9.20 3.86 19.66
C ASN A 74 7.93 4.68 19.31
N ASP A 75 7.65 4.87 18.01
CA ASP A 75 6.49 5.64 17.57
C ASP A 75 5.21 4.84 17.82
N LYS A 76 5.23 3.54 17.52
CA LYS A 76 4.13 2.62 17.80
C LYS A 76 3.92 2.41 19.31
N VAL A 77 4.98 2.27 20.10
CA VAL A 77 4.90 2.24 21.58
C VAL A 77 4.22 3.50 22.10
N SER A 78 4.63 4.67 21.62
CA SER A 78 4.04 5.96 22.00
C SER A 78 2.56 6.04 21.64
N ALA A 79 2.17 5.57 20.45
CA ALA A 79 0.78 5.51 20.00
C ALA A 79 -0.06 4.54 20.86
N ILE A 80 0.45 3.34 21.14
CA ILE A 80 -0.23 2.36 22.00
C ILE A 80 -0.41 2.91 23.41
N MET A 81 0.64 3.48 24.01
CA MET A 81 0.57 4.06 25.35
C MET A 81 -0.43 5.21 25.43
N GLY A 82 -0.40 6.12 24.45
CA GLY A 82 -1.32 7.24 24.36
C GLY A 82 -2.77 6.78 24.27
N ASP A 83 -3.07 5.89 23.32
CA ASP A 83 -4.42 5.39 23.11
C ASP A 83 -4.92 4.59 24.33
N CYS A 84 -4.13 3.67 24.88
CA CYS A 84 -4.54 2.89 26.05
C CYS A 84 -4.78 3.80 27.27
N TYR A 85 -3.96 4.84 27.43
CA TYR A 85 -4.14 5.81 28.51
C TYR A 85 -5.43 6.62 28.31
N TYR A 86 -5.66 7.22 27.14
CA TYR A 86 -6.81 8.11 26.92
C TYR A 86 -8.12 7.39 26.66
N PHE A 87 -8.10 6.14 26.20
CA PHE A 87 -9.29 5.41 25.76
C PHE A 87 -9.65 4.22 26.66
N ASN A 88 -8.78 3.80 27.59
CA ASN A 88 -9.14 2.85 28.66
C ASN A 88 -8.93 3.41 30.07
N HIS A 89 -7.78 4.01 30.36
CA HIS A 89 -7.42 4.37 31.74
C HIS A 89 -8.05 5.68 32.20
N ARG A 90 -7.93 6.73 31.38
CA ARG A 90 -8.38 8.11 31.60
C ARG A 90 -9.32 8.57 30.51
N VAL A 91 -10.31 7.72 30.21
CA VAL A 91 -11.41 8.01 29.27
C VAL A 91 -12.18 9.28 29.64
N ASP A 92 -12.13 9.69 30.90
CA ASP A 92 -12.68 10.98 31.36
C ASP A 92 -12.07 12.18 30.62
N ILE A 93 -10.77 12.15 30.30
CA ILE A 93 -10.10 13.23 29.57
C ILE A 93 -10.67 13.34 28.15
N TRP A 94 -10.80 12.18 27.48
CA TRP A 94 -11.41 12.09 26.16
C TRP A 94 -12.88 12.53 26.16
N GLN A 95 -13.67 12.06 27.11
CA GLN A 95 -15.09 12.42 27.25
C GLN A 95 -15.26 13.93 27.51
N MET A 96 -14.43 14.52 28.36
CA MET A 96 -14.43 15.97 28.60
C MET A 96 -14.07 16.77 27.34
N HIS A 97 -13.16 16.27 26.49
CA HIS A 97 -12.87 16.87 25.20
C HIS A 97 -14.09 16.83 24.27
N LEU A 98 -14.73 15.66 24.15
CA LEU A 98 -15.94 15.49 23.34
C LEU A 98 -17.10 16.36 23.81
N GLU A 99 -17.32 16.50 25.12
CA GLU A 99 -18.34 17.40 25.67
C GLU A 99 -18.10 18.87 25.26
N ARG A 100 -16.84 19.31 25.29
CA ARG A 100 -16.46 20.67 24.87
C ARG A 100 -16.66 20.87 23.38
N GLU A 101 -16.22 19.92 22.55
CA GLU A 101 -16.36 20.01 21.09
C GLU A 101 -17.83 19.89 20.65
N SER A 102 -18.60 19.02 21.29
CA SER A 102 -20.05 18.88 21.07
C SER A 102 -20.80 20.17 21.43
N GLY A 103 -20.40 20.85 22.51
CA GLY A 103 -20.94 22.15 22.91
C GLY A 103 -20.57 23.32 21.97
N LYS A 104 -19.44 23.23 21.26
CA LYS A 104 -19.03 24.21 20.23
C LYS A 104 -19.74 23.97 18.90
N SER A 105 -20.05 22.71 18.58
CA SER A 105 -20.66 22.33 17.31
C SER A 105 -22.11 22.78 17.22
N LYS A 106 -22.48 23.40 16.09
CA LYS A 106 -23.87 23.81 15.78
C LYS A 106 -24.61 22.77 14.92
N ARG A 107 -23.96 21.65 14.60
CA ARG A 107 -24.44 20.64 13.64
C ARG A 107 -24.91 19.38 14.39
N PRO A 108 -26.23 19.07 14.39
CA PRO A 108 -26.77 17.92 15.11
C PRO A 108 -26.16 16.57 14.69
N ARG A 109 -25.80 16.40 13.40
CA ARG A 109 -25.17 15.17 12.91
C ARG A 109 -23.77 14.94 13.48
N VAL A 110 -22.97 16.00 13.68
CA VAL A 110 -21.67 15.90 14.36
C VAL A 110 -21.89 15.45 15.80
N GLN A 111 -22.82 16.09 16.50
CA GLN A 111 -23.13 15.77 17.90
C GLN A 111 -23.52 14.30 18.08
N THR A 112 -24.34 13.73 17.18
CA THR A 112 -24.68 12.29 17.22
C THR A 112 -23.47 11.38 17.04
N VAL A 113 -22.51 11.74 16.19
CA VAL A 113 -21.26 10.96 16.05
C VAL A 113 -20.41 11.07 17.31
N LEU A 114 -20.28 12.28 17.86
CA LEU A 114 -19.52 12.49 19.09
C LEU A 114 -20.12 11.71 20.28
N GLU A 115 -21.45 11.53 20.33
CA GLU A 115 -22.10 10.64 21.31
C GLU A 115 -21.62 9.17 21.15
N GLY A 116 -21.46 8.69 19.92
CA GLY A 116 -20.89 7.37 19.62
C GLY A 116 -19.41 7.26 20.00
N TRP A 117 -18.67 8.37 19.95
CA TRP A 117 -17.26 8.44 20.31
C TRP A 117 -17.00 8.49 21.82
N MET A 118 -18.03 8.76 22.64
CA MET A 118 -17.90 8.83 24.11
C MET A 118 -17.37 7.54 24.73
N ASN A 119 -17.58 6.41 24.06
CA ASN A 119 -17.13 5.09 24.52
C ASN A 119 -16.30 4.43 23.41
N PRO A 120 -14.97 4.64 23.40
CA PRO A 120 -14.07 3.91 22.53
C PRO A 120 -14.22 2.40 22.71
N ASN A 121 -14.06 1.67 21.62
CA ASN A 121 -14.10 0.21 21.61
C ASN A 121 -12.70 -0.33 21.36
N VAL A 122 -12.38 -1.45 22.02
CA VAL A 122 -11.22 -2.26 21.69
C VAL A 122 -11.74 -3.49 20.97
N ILE A 123 -11.17 -3.78 19.81
CA ILE A 123 -11.57 -4.92 18.99
C ILE A 123 -10.33 -5.79 18.75
N LEU A 124 -10.47 -7.08 19.04
CA LEU A 124 -9.61 -8.14 18.52
C LEU A 124 -10.42 -8.88 17.47
N GLY A 125 -10.06 -8.76 16.20
CA GLY A 125 -10.92 -9.23 15.11
C GLY A 125 -10.18 -9.94 14.00
N THR A 126 -10.89 -10.82 13.30
CA THR A 126 -10.42 -11.49 12.08
C THR A 126 -10.96 -10.76 10.85
N ILE A 127 -10.09 -10.42 9.92
CA ILE A 127 -10.46 -9.75 8.66
C ILE A 127 -11.17 -10.77 7.75
N LEU A 128 -12.41 -10.47 7.37
CA LEU A 128 -13.19 -11.29 6.44
C LEU A 128 -13.05 -10.80 5.00
N GLN A 129 -13.00 -9.49 4.82
CA GLN A 129 -12.92 -8.86 3.51
C GLN A 129 -12.26 -7.50 3.61
N VAL A 130 -11.42 -7.16 2.63
CA VAL A 130 -10.80 -5.84 2.49
C VAL A 130 -11.34 -5.16 1.23
N SER A 131 -11.65 -3.87 1.35
CA SER A 131 -12.03 -2.97 0.26
C SER A 131 -11.16 -1.71 0.32
N ASN A 132 -11.24 -0.81 -0.67
CA ASN A 132 -10.30 0.31 -0.82
C ASN A 132 -10.06 1.17 0.44
N ASN A 133 -11.11 1.43 1.25
CA ASN A 133 -11.03 2.27 2.45
C ASN A 133 -11.74 1.65 3.68
N SER A 134 -12.15 0.39 3.59
CA SER A 134 -12.85 -0.29 4.68
C SER A 134 -12.58 -1.80 4.70
N ALA A 135 -12.64 -2.41 5.88
CA ALA A 135 -12.62 -3.87 6.04
C ALA A 135 -13.85 -4.37 6.79
N GLU A 136 -14.36 -5.54 6.39
CA GLU A 136 -15.31 -6.32 7.19
C GLU A 136 -14.51 -7.20 8.14
N VAL A 137 -14.82 -7.11 9.43
CA VAL A 137 -14.11 -7.81 10.50
C VAL A 137 -15.13 -8.53 11.38
N VAL A 138 -14.79 -9.73 11.86
CA VAL A 138 -15.53 -10.41 12.92
C VAL A 138 -14.76 -10.31 14.23
N ASP A 139 -15.40 -9.77 15.27
CA ASP A 139 -14.79 -9.67 16.60
C ASP A 139 -14.69 -11.07 17.24
N VAL A 140 -13.52 -11.37 17.79
CA VAL A 140 -13.15 -12.71 18.29
C VAL A 140 -13.97 -13.11 19.53
N PHE A 141 -14.41 -12.15 20.35
CA PHE A 141 -15.12 -12.47 21.59
C PHE A 141 -16.64 -12.45 21.43
N SER A 142 -17.16 -11.49 20.67
CA SER A 142 -18.60 -11.31 20.47
C SER A 142 -19.14 -12.06 19.25
N GLU A 143 -18.27 -12.49 18.33
CA GLU A 143 -18.61 -13.04 17.01
C GLU A 143 -19.44 -12.09 16.13
N GLU A 144 -19.52 -10.81 16.50
CA GLU A 144 -20.27 -9.82 15.75
C GLU A 144 -19.45 -9.32 14.55
N LYS A 145 -20.13 -9.22 13.41
CA LYS A 145 -19.58 -8.61 12.20
C LYS A 145 -19.67 -7.10 12.30
N ILE A 146 -18.56 -6.44 12.02
CA ILE A 146 -18.41 -4.99 12.04
C ILE A 146 -17.69 -4.51 10.79
N MET A 147 -17.89 -3.25 10.46
CA MET A 147 -17.14 -2.57 9.41
C MET A 147 -16.17 -1.60 10.05
N ILE A 148 -14.92 -1.59 9.59
CA ILE A 148 -13.91 -0.64 10.05
C ILE A 148 -13.40 0.20 8.89
N GLU A 149 -13.08 1.46 9.15
CA GLU A 149 -12.30 2.33 8.28
C GLU A 149 -10.83 1.89 8.32
N ILE A 150 -10.19 1.74 7.17
CA ILE A 150 -8.77 1.38 7.07
C ILE A 150 -8.01 2.42 6.23
N PRO A 151 -6.72 2.67 6.54
CA PRO A 151 -5.88 3.51 5.69
C PRO A 151 -5.68 2.86 4.32
N ASN A 152 -5.22 3.66 3.35
CA ASN A 152 -4.80 3.14 2.04
C ASN A 152 -3.37 3.64 1.77
N PRO A 153 -2.35 2.76 1.72
CA PRO A 153 -2.44 1.29 1.78
C PRO A 153 -2.79 0.73 3.18
N PHE A 154 -3.42 -0.45 3.21
CA PHE A 154 -3.67 -1.23 4.42
C PHE A 154 -2.89 -2.54 4.34
N GLU A 155 -2.17 -2.89 5.41
CA GLU A 155 -1.27 -4.05 5.43
C GLU A 155 -1.97 -5.39 5.78
N GLY A 156 -3.25 -5.38 6.17
CA GLY A 156 -3.97 -6.61 6.55
C GLY A 156 -4.65 -7.33 5.38
N GLY A 157 -4.49 -8.65 5.33
CA GLY A 157 -5.14 -9.55 4.38
C GLY A 157 -6.38 -10.26 4.95
N VAL A 158 -7.12 -10.95 4.08
CA VAL A 158 -8.25 -11.81 4.51
C VAL A 158 -7.72 -12.98 5.34
N GLY A 159 -8.28 -13.18 6.53
CA GLY A 159 -7.85 -14.19 7.50
C GLY A 159 -6.90 -13.65 8.57
N ASP A 160 -6.24 -12.52 8.32
CA ASP A 160 -5.35 -11.89 9.31
C ASP A 160 -6.14 -11.30 10.48
N PHE A 161 -5.43 -11.05 11.57
CA PHE A 161 -6.00 -10.49 12.77
C PHE A 161 -5.64 -9.01 12.93
N ILE A 162 -6.52 -8.28 13.59
CA ILE A 162 -6.31 -6.89 13.99
C ILE A 162 -6.55 -6.73 15.47
N PHE A 163 -5.83 -5.78 16.08
CA PHE A 163 -6.08 -5.35 17.44
C PHE A 163 -5.85 -3.85 17.60
N GLY A 164 -6.80 -3.14 18.18
CA GLY A 164 -6.71 -1.68 18.27
C GLY A 164 -7.89 -1.01 18.95
N HIS A 165 -7.82 0.32 19.01
CA HIS A 165 -8.90 1.18 19.47
C HIS A 165 -9.71 1.74 18.29
N PHE A 166 -11.02 1.86 18.52
CA PHE A 166 -11.99 2.17 17.49
C PHE A 166 -13.11 3.06 18.02
N LEU A 167 -13.58 4.00 17.19
CA LEU A 167 -14.66 4.93 17.52
C LEU A 167 -15.90 4.66 16.66
N LEU A 168 -17.06 4.48 17.28
CA LEU A 168 -18.29 4.15 16.56
C LEU A 168 -18.80 5.37 15.75
N ASP A 169 -18.97 5.20 14.44
CA ASP A 169 -19.66 6.16 13.59
C ASP A 169 -21.17 5.84 13.53
N SER A 170 -21.92 6.53 14.39
CA SER A 170 -23.37 6.37 14.53
C SER A 170 -24.20 6.92 13.35
N ARG A 171 -23.57 7.42 12.27
CA ARG A 171 -24.27 7.82 11.03
C ARG A 171 -24.68 6.63 10.18
N GLN A 172 -23.92 5.53 10.23
CA GLN A 172 -24.12 4.37 9.36
C GLN A 172 -25.13 3.39 9.98
N GLN A 173 -25.91 2.68 9.13
CA GLN A 173 -26.87 1.67 9.62
C GLN A 173 -26.17 0.38 10.11
N GLU A 174 -24.96 0.14 9.63
CA GLU A 174 -24.06 -0.94 10.06
C GLU A 174 -23.12 -0.42 11.14
N ARG A 175 -22.61 -1.30 12.01
CA ARG A 175 -21.65 -0.92 13.07
C ARG A 175 -20.31 -0.57 12.42
N TYR A 176 -20.21 0.67 11.97
CA TYR A 176 -19.04 1.22 11.30
C TYR A 176 -18.14 1.91 12.31
N TYR A 177 -16.86 1.60 12.30
CA TYR A 177 -15.90 2.12 13.25
C TYR A 177 -14.76 2.86 12.57
N LYS A 178 -14.41 4.01 13.13
CA LYS A 178 -13.21 4.77 12.77
C LYS A 178 -12.01 4.25 13.56
N LEU A 179 -10.89 4.10 12.89
CA LEU A 179 -9.63 3.60 13.44
C LEU A 179 -8.87 4.66 14.25
N LEU A 180 -8.12 4.22 15.29
CA LEU A 180 -7.15 5.01 16.04
C LEU A 180 -5.71 4.48 15.88
N ASN A 181 -4.73 5.21 16.43
CA ASN A 181 -3.30 5.07 16.09
C ASN A 181 -2.64 3.76 16.58
N SER A 182 -3.21 3.16 17.61
CA SER A 182 -2.74 1.93 18.26
C SER A 182 -3.04 0.64 17.50
N LEU A 183 -3.48 0.71 16.24
CA LEU A 183 -3.71 -0.48 15.44
C LEU A 183 -2.43 -1.31 15.27
N ILE A 184 -2.57 -2.61 15.51
CA ILE A 184 -1.65 -3.64 15.06
C ILE A 184 -2.41 -4.62 14.15
N VAL A 185 -1.70 -5.12 13.15
CA VAL A 185 -2.17 -6.15 12.21
C VAL A 185 -1.16 -7.28 12.27
N PHE A 186 -1.63 -8.53 12.34
CA PHE A 186 -0.74 -9.68 12.41
C PHE A 186 -1.31 -10.90 11.67
N PRO A 187 -0.43 -11.75 11.09
CA PRO A 187 -0.85 -12.82 10.19
C PRO A 187 -1.76 -13.89 10.81
N ALA A 188 -2.58 -14.52 9.96
CA ALA A 188 -3.45 -15.64 10.35
C ALA A 188 -2.72 -16.81 11.05
N LYS A 189 -1.44 -17.05 10.71
CA LYS A 189 -0.62 -18.12 11.30
C LYS A 189 -0.39 -17.94 12.81
N ASP A 190 -0.53 -16.73 13.33
CA ASP A 190 -0.27 -16.39 14.74
C ASP A 190 -1.53 -16.55 15.62
N GLU A 191 -2.47 -17.43 15.24
CA GLU A 191 -3.70 -17.73 15.99
C GLU A 191 -3.42 -18.13 17.46
N ALA A 192 -2.26 -18.72 17.74
CA ALA A 192 -1.83 -19.05 19.09
C ALA A 192 -1.73 -17.82 20.02
N LEU A 193 -1.42 -16.63 19.49
CA LEU A 193 -1.40 -15.38 20.26
C LEU A 193 -2.82 -14.95 20.64
N VAL A 194 -3.77 -15.11 19.72
CA VAL A 194 -5.20 -14.86 19.97
C VAL A 194 -5.71 -15.78 21.09
N ASP A 195 -5.32 -17.07 21.06
CA ASP A 195 -5.70 -18.01 22.11
C ASP A 195 -5.06 -17.69 23.47
N ARG A 196 -3.85 -17.13 23.50
CA ARG A 196 -3.25 -16.60 24.74
C ARG A 196 -4.05 -15.44 25.30
N VAL A 197 -4.56 -14.53 24.47
CA VAL A 197 -5.45 -13.44 24.92
C VAL A 197 -6.80 -13.99 25.42
N LYS A 198 -7.41 -14.96 24.74
CA LYS A 198 -8.63 -15.65 25.23
C LYS A 198 -8.39 -16.35 26.58
N ALA A 199 -7.23 -16.99 26.75
CA ALA A 199 -6.84 -17.63 28.00
C ALA A 199 -6.63 -16.59 29.11
N LEU A 200 -6.01 -15.44 28.80
CA LEU A 200 -5.87 -14.33 29.75
C LEU A 200 -7.24 -13.82 30.20
N TYR A 201 -8.18 -13.62 29.27
CA TYR A 201 -9.55 -13.22 29.58
C TYR A 201 -10.27 -14.24 30.48
N SER A 202 -10.17 -15.53 30.13
CA SER A 202 -10.80 -16.61 30.91
C SER A 202 -10.29 -16.68 32.36
N ASN A 203 -9.04 -16.25 32.60
CA ASN A 203 -8.40 -16.28 33.91
C ASN A 203 -8.44 -14.92 34.65
N SER A 204 -8.91 -13.85 34.02
CA SER A 204 -8.83 -12.48 34.57
C SER A 204 -9.89 -12.15 35.63
N ASN A 205 -10.90 -13.00 35.81
CA ASN A 205 -12.11 -12.72 36.61
C ASN A 205 -12.83 -11.41 36.21
N SER A 206 -12.67 -10.97 34.96
CA SER A 206 -13.33 -9.75 34.46
C SER A 206 -14.81 -9.97 34.21
N ALA A 207 -15.63 -8.97 34.53
CA ALA A 207 -17.09 -9.09 34.42
C ALA A 207 -17.61 -9.04 32.97
N SER A 208 -16.80 -8.50 32.05
CA SER A 208 -17.08 -8.38 30.62
C SER A 208 -15.77 -8.23 29.84
N VAL A 209 -15.83 -8.36 28.52
CA VAL A 209 -14.69 -8.09 27.62
C VAL A 209 -14.21 -6.63 27.76
N HIS A 210 -15.13 -5.68 27.93
CA HIS A 210 -14.78 -4.28 28.18
C HIS A 210 -14.02 -4.08 29.50
N ASP A 211 -14.48 -4.70 30.60
CA ASP A 211 -13.77 -4.68 31.89
C ASP A 211 -12.42 -5.40 31.82
N PHE A 212 -12.31 -6.42 30.97
CA PHE A 212 -11.05 -7.09 30.69
C PHE A 212 -10.04 -6.17 30.02
N TYR A 213 -10.41 -5.54 28.90
CA TYR A 213 -9.50 -4.61 28.23
C TYR A 213 -9.10 -3.44 29.14
N ASN A 214 -10.02 -2.86 29.91
CA ASN A 214 -9.66 -1.76 30.82
C ASN A 214 -8.60 -2.14 31.87
N LYS A 215 -8.49 -3.42 32.23
CA LYS A 215 -7.50 -3.93 33.19
C LYS A 215 -6.22 -4.46 32.54
N TYR A 216 -6.35 -5.09 31.36
CA TYR A 216 -5.31 -5.92 30.76
C TYR A 216 -4.93 -5.51 29.33
N ILE A 217 -5.28 -4.29 28.88
CA ILE A 217 -5.02 -3.84 27.51
C ILE A 217 -3.52 -3.88 27.15
N ILE A 218 -2.65 -3.46 28.07
CA ILE A 218 -1.19 -3.47 27.86
C ILE A 218 -0.69 -4.90 27.71
N GLU A 219 -1.15 -5.80 28.57
CA GLU A 219 -0.82 -7.23 28.53
C GLU A 219 -1.31 -7.89 27.23
N CYS A 220 -2.45 -7.44 26.68
CA CYS A 220 -2.90 -7.86 25.36
C CYS A 220 -1.93 -7.41 24.26
N TYR A 221 -1.51 -6.14 24.26
CA TYR A 221 -0.50 -5.65 23.30
C TYR A 221 0.85 -6.37 23.45
N VAL A 222 1.28 -6.70 24.67
CA VAL A 222 2.50 -7.49 24.90
C VAL A 222 2.35 -8.91 24.34
N ILE A 223 1.22 -9.58 24.54
CA ILE A 223 0.97 -10.93 23.99
C ILE A 223 0.89 -10.90 22.47
N LEU A 224 0.19 -9.92 21.90
CA LEU A 224 -0.06 -9.83 20.45
C LEU A 224 1.12 -9.22 19.68
N GLY A 225 1.97 -8.45 20.36
CA GLY A 225 3.24 -7.96 19.84
C GLY A 225 4.39 -8.96 20.00
N ASP A 226 4.14 -10.09 20.64
CA ASP A 226 5.07 -11.21 20.73
C ASP A 226 5.22 -11.78 19.31
N LYS A 227 6.05 -11.12 18.49
CA LYS A 227 6.48 -11.64 17.20
C LYS A 227 6.95 -13.08 17.46
N GLU A 228 6.60 -14.02 16.60
CA GLU A 228 7.32 -15.29 16.60
C GLU A 228 8.81 -14.97 16.74
N THR A 229 9.45 -15.65 17.68
CA THR A 229 10.89 -15.68 17.90
C THR A 229 11.59 -15.33 16.59
N PRO A 230 12.42 -14.26 16.52
CA PRO A 230 13.09 -13.87 15.29
C PRO A 230 13.59 -15.11 14.56
N ILE A 231 13.55 -15.13 13.22
CA ILE A 231 14.09 -16.27 12.46
C ILE A 231 15.50 -16.60 12.99
N GLU A 232 16.28 -15.58 13.35
CA GLU A 232 17.60 -15.68 13.95
C GLU A 232 17.66 -16.40 15.30
N GLU A 233 16.58 -16.42 16.06
CA GLU A 233 16.42 -17.14 17.32
C GLU A 233 15.75 -18.51 17.16
N LEU A 234 15.06 -18.76 16.04
CA LEU A 234 14.44 -20.05 15.69
C LEU A 234 15.43 -21.03 15.04
N PHE A 235 16.48 -20.51 14.42
CA PHE A 235 17.43 -21.26 13.63
C PHE A 235 18.85 -21.12 14.18
N SER A 236 19.64 -22.17 14.05
CA SER A 236 21.08 -22.08 14.27
C SER A 236 21.77 -21.21 13.21
N GLU A 237 22.97 -20.70 13.49
CA GLU A 237 23.76 -19.93 12.52
C GLU A 237 23.93 -20.68 11.17
N GLU A 238 24.13 -22.01 11.23
CA GLU A 238 24.25 -22.86 10.03
C GLU A 238 22.95 -22.92 9.22
N GLU A 239 21.79 -22.91 9.88
CA GLU A 239 20.48 -22.92 9.23
C GLU A 239 20.14 -21.57 8.60
N LEU A 240 20.46 -20.46 9.29
CA LEU A 240 20.34 -19.11 8.76
C LEU A 240 21.22 -18.91 7.53
N GLU A 241 22.45 -19.44 7.57
CA GLU A 241 23.35 -19.43 6.41
C GLU A 241 22.73 -20.15 5.21
N LEU A 242 22.08 -21.32 5.41
CA LEU A 242 21.41 -22.03 4.33
C LEU A 242 20.21 -21.29 3.75
N ILE A 243 19.40 -20.66 4.60
CA ILE A 243 18.26 -19.82 4.18
C ILE A 243 18.78 -18.65 3.33
N SER A 244 19.84 -17.98 3.80
CA SER A 244 20.49 -16.89 3.09
C SER A 244 21.11 -17.34 1.75
N ILE A 245 21.71 -18.53 1.69
CA ILE A 245 22.25 -19.10 0.43
C ILE A 245 21.12 -19.41 -0.57
N LEU A 246 19.96 -19.90 -0.12
CA LEU A 246 18.81 -20.10 -1.00
C LEU A 246 18.32 -18.77 -1.58
N HIS A 247 18.12 -17.75 -0.72
CA HIS A 247 17.73 -16.41 -1.15
C HIS A 247 18.74 -15.82 -2.15
N SER A 248 20.04 -15.86 -1.82
CA SER A 248 21.12 -15.39 -2.71
C SER A 248 21.15 -16.14 -4.05
N SER A 249 20.79 -17.42 -4.06
CA SER A 249 20.69 -18.20 -5.30
C SER A 249 19.53 -17.74 -6.17
N LEU A 250 18.38 -17.43 -5.57
CA LEU A 250 17.22 -16.85 -6.26
C LEU A 250 17.54 -15.47 -6.84
N VAL A 251 18.25 -14.64 -6.07
CA VAL A 251 18.78 -13.34 -6.51
C VAL A 251 19.69 -13.48 -7.73
N GLU A 252 20.60 -14.45 -7.72
CA GLU A 252 21.52 -14.67 -8.85
C GLU A 252 20.84 -15.26 -10.09
N MET A 253 19.68 -15.90 -9.91
CA MET A 253 18.82 -16.38 -10.98
C MET A 253 17.87 -15.30 -11.53
N ASP A 254 17.84 -14.09 -10.96
CA ASP A 254 16.86 -13.04 -11.27
C ASP A 254 15.40 -13.51 -11.11
N THR A 255 15.12 -14.29 -10.07
CA THR A 255 13.76 -14.80 -9.77
C THR A 255 13.44 -14.69 -8.29
N LYS A 256 12.18 -14.46 -7.95
CA LYS A 256 11.67 -14.54 -6.57
C LYS A 256 10.75 -15.75 -6.38
N SER A 257 10.72 -16.33 -5.18
CA SER A 257 9.71 -17.33 -4.82
C SER A 257 9.51 -17.43 -3.31
N ASP A 258 8.53 -16.69 -2.80
CA ASP A 258 8.12 -16.77 -1.40
C ASP A 258 7.66 -18.19 -1.04
N LYS A 259 7.02 -18.88 -1.99
CA LYS A 259 6.60 -20.27 -1.84
C LYS A 259 7.79 -21.21 -1.64
N LEU A 260 8.85 -21.10 -2.44
CA LEU A 260 10.02 -21.96 -2.28
C LEU A 260 10.76 -21.65 -0.97
N MET A 261 10.90 -20.36 -0.62
CA MET A 261 11.49 -19.93 0.65
C MET A 261 10.71 -20.52 1.82
N TYR A 262 9.38 -20.41 1.82
CA TYR A 262 8.51 -20.99 2.83
C TYR A 262 8.71 -22.50 2.97
N ILE A 263 8.65 -23.25 1.86
CA ILE A 263 8.85 -24.71 1.87
C ILE A 263 10.23 -25.07 2.46
N PHE A 264 11.26 -24.29 2.14
CA PHE A 264 12.60 -24.50 2.65
C PHE A 264 12.70 -24.25 4.16
N ILE A 265 12.15 -23.12 4.63
CA ILE A 265 12.11 -22.74 6.05
C ILE A 265 11.35 -23.81 6.85
N GLU A 266 10.17 -24.23 6.41
CA GLU A 266 9.37 -25.29 7.04
C GLU A 266 10.11 -26.63 7.08
N TYR A 267 10.83 -26.97 6.00
CA TYR A 267 11.66 -28.18 5.99
C TYR A 267 12.74 -28.10 7.07
N ILE A 268 13.47 -26.98 7.17
CA ILE A 268 14.51 -26.80 8.17
C ILE A 268 13.90 -26.87 9.59
N GLN A 269 12.77 -26.21 9.85
CA GLN A 269 12.13 -26.26 11.17
C GLN A 269 11.67 -27.67 11.56
N ARG A 270 11.00 -28.39 10.65
CA ARG A 270 10.37 -29.67 10.97
C ARG A 270 11.34 -30.85 10.90
N LYS A 271 12.36 -30.79 10.02
CA LYS A 271 13.29 -31.89 9.75
C LYS A 271 14.73 -31.62 10.18
N GLY A 272 15.12 -30.35 10.24
CA GLY A 272 16.50 -29.93 10.44
C GLY A 272 17.43 -30.35 9.30
N ILE A 273 18.71 -30.05 9.47
CA ILE A 273 19.76 -30.48 8.54
C ILE A 273 19.98 -32.01 8.66
N PRO A 274 19.90 -32.80 7.56
CA PRO A 274 20.06 -34.25 7.62
C PRO A 274 21.41 -34.70 8.20
N LYS A 275 21.36 -35.57 9.20
CA LYS A 275 22.54 -36.12 9.87
C LYS A 275 23.48 -36.82 8.87
N GLY A 276 24.73 -36.39 8.82
CA GLY A 276 25.76 -36.96 7.94
C GLY A 276 25.83 -36.33 6.54
N ILE A 277 25.12 -35.22 6.29
CA ILE A 277 25.38 -34.38 5.13
C ILE A 277 26.82 -33.86 5.18
N LYS A 278 27.57 -34.00 4.07
CA LYS A 278 28.97 -33.53 3.99
C LYS A 278 29.08 -32.04 3.67
N LYS A 279 28.16 -31.55 2.82
CA LYS A 279 28.07 -30.14 2.41
C LYS A 279 26.61 -29.70 2.53
N PRO A 280 26.25 -28.91 3.55
CA PRO A 280 24.87 -28.48 3.80
C PRO A 280 24.21 -27.77 2.61
N THR A 281 24.98 -27.06 1.77
CA THR A 281 24.48 -26.42 0.54
C THR A 281 23.86 -27.39 -0.47
N ALA A 282 24.05 -28.71 -0.30
CA ALA A 282 23.35 -29.70 -1.08
C ALA A 282 21.82 -29.71 -0.82
N LEU A 283 21.37 -29.24 0.34
CA LEU A 283 19.94 -29.00 0.62
C LEU A 283 19.39 -27.90 -0.28
N VAL A 284 20.10 -26.76 -0.36
CA VAL A 284 19.72 -25.65 -1.25
C VAL A 284 19.67 -26.11 -2.71
N ALA A 285 20.64 -26.92 -3.13
CA ALA A 285 20.67 -27.49 -4.49
C ALA A 285 19.47 -28.40 -4.76
N GLY A 286 19.06 -29.19 -3.77
CA GLY A 286 17.86 -30.01 -3.82
C GLY A 286 16.58 -29.17 -3.90
N ALA A 287 16.47 -28.13 -3.07
CA ALA A 287 15.33 -27.22 -3.03
C ALA A 287 15.13 -26.47 -4.36
N LEU A 288 16.20 -25.93 -4.94
CA LEU A 288 16.13 -25.26 -6.25
C LEU A 288 15.71 -26.23 -7.36
N GLN A 289 16.25 -27.45 -7.38
CA GLN A 289 15.85 -28.47 -8.36
C GLN A 289 14.39 -28.88 -8.18
N PHE A 290 13.96 -29.10 -6.94
CA PHE A 290 12.57 -29.38 -6.58
C PHE A 290 11.65 -28.25 -7.07
N GLY A 291 12.01 -27.01 -6.78
CA GLY A 291 11.24 -25.84 -7.17
C GLY A 291 11.05 -25.74 -8.69
N MET A 292 12.10 -25.99 -9.47
CA MET A 292 12.04 -25.98 -10.93
C MET A 292 11.20 -27.15 -11.49
N LEU A 293 11.43 -28.37 -10.99
CA LEU A 293 10.74 -29.56 -11.49
C LEU A 293 9.23 -29.54 -11.20
N ASN A 294 8.83 -28.84 -10.13
CA ASN A 294 7.43 -28.70 -9.72
C ASN A 294 6.81 -27.36 -10.13
N SER A 295 7.46 -26.59 -11.00
CA SER A 295 6.97 -25.28 -11.50
C SER A 295 6.65 -24.26 -10.38
N ILE A 296 7.35 -24.37 -9.25
CA ILE A 296 7.32 -23.38 -8.15
C ILE A 296 8.20 -22.18 -8.51
N ILE A 297 9.29 -22.42 -9.24
CA ILE A 297 10.11 -21.41 -9.89
C ILE A 297 10.30 -21.74 -11.36
N SER A 298 10.56 -20.70 -12.17
CA SER A 298 10.87 -20.85 -13.59
C SER A 298 12.12 -21.70 -13.80
N TYR A 299 12.14 -22.47 -14.89
CA TYR A 299 13.29 -23.28 -15.28
C TYR A 299 14.40 -22.37 -15.88
N ILE A 300 15.24 -21.80 -15.02
CA ILE A 300 16.26 -20.81 -15.39
C ILE A 300 17.64 -21.46 -15.50
N TRP A 301 18.03 -22.27 -14.51
CA TRP A 301 19.30 -22.99 -14.52
C TRP A 301 19.09 -24.48 -14.76
N THR A 302 20.03 -25.09 -15.47
CA THR A 302 20.13 -26.53 -15.57
C THR A 302 20.61 -27.13 -14.24
N LYS A 303 20.33 -28.42 -14.07
CA LYS A 303 20.86 -29.21 -12.95
C LYS A 303 22.38 -29.07 -12.76
N LYS A 304 23.13 -28.97 -13.87
CA LYS A 304 24.59 -28.82 -13.84
C LYS A 304 25.01 -27.46 -13.33
N GLU A 305 24.30 -26.40 -13.71
CA GLU A 305 24.56 -25.03 -13.25
C GLU A 305 24.28 -24.89 -11.76
N ILE A 306 23.15 -25.39 -11.25
CA ILE A 306 22.85 -25.42 -9.80
C ILE A 306 23.96 -26.14 -9.03
N SER A 307 24.36 -27.32 -9.51
CA SER A 307 25.37 -28.14 -8.86
C SER A 307 26.75 -27.48 -8.88
N SER A 308 27.08 -26.77 -9.97
CA SER A 308 28.33 -26.02 -10.09
C SER A 308 28.33 -24.80 -9.16
N PHE A 309 27.23 -24.04 -9.13
CA PHE A 309 27.09 -22.82 -8.34
C PHE A 309 27.21 -23.10 -6.84
N LEU A 310 26.54 -24.15 -6.35
CA LEU A 310 26.58 -24.57 -4.94
C LEU A 310 27.75 -25.51 -4.61
N GLU A 311 28.58 -25.81 -5.63
CA GLU A 311 29.72 -26.74 -5.62
C GLU A 311 29.40 -28.07 -4.92
N VAL A 312 28.37 -28.75 -5.44
CA VAL A 312 27.92 -30.09 -5.04
C VAL A 312 27.84 -31.00 -6.26
N SER A 313 27.75 -32.32 -6.06
CA SER A 313 27.53 -33.24 -7.18
C SER A 313 26.05 -33.26 -7.60
N THR A 314 25.80 -33.47 -8.89
CA THR A 314 24.43 -33.64 -9.43
C THR A 314 23.71 -34.82 -8.80
N THR A 315 24.42 -35.88 -8.42
CA THR A 315 23.85 -37.04 -7.71
C THR A 315 23.40 -36.65 -6.31
N THR A 316 24.21 -35.86 -5.60
CA THR A 316 23.90 -35.38 -4.26
C THR A 316 22.69 -34.45 -4.27
N ALA A 317 22.61 -33.52 -5.24
CA ALA A 317 21.48 -32.61 -5.33
C ALA A 317 20.15 -33.33 -5.63
N ASN A 318 20.16 -34.33 -6.51
CA ASN A 318 18.97 -35.17 -6.77
C ASN A 318 18.44 -35.86 -5.51
N LYS A 319 19.35 -36.39 -4.68
CA LYS A 319 18.95 -37.04 -3.44
C LYS A 319 18.14 -36.10 -2.55
N TYR A 320 18.53 -34.83 -2.47
CA TYR A 320 17.82 -33.85 -1.64
C TYR A 320 16.59 -33.28 -2.33
N GLU A 321 16.56 -33.21 -3.66
CA GLU A 321 15.34 -32.90 -4.43
C GLU A 321 14.23 -33.90 -4.13
N GLU A 322 14.53 -35.21 -4.16
CA GLU A 322 13.57 -36.27 -3.80
C GLU A 322 13.03 -36.09 -2.37
N LEU A 323 13.88 -35.67 -1.42
CA LEU A 323 13.46 -35.40 -0.04
C LEU A 323 12.51 -34.20 0.06
N PHE A 324 12.78 -33.11 -0.67
CA PHE A 324 11.87 -31.97 -0.71
C PHE A 324 10.54 -32.32 -1.36
N LYS A 325 10.56 -33.19 -2.38
CA LYS A 325 9.35 -33.70 -3.00
C LYS A 325 8.50 -34.51 -2.02
N GLU A 326 9.10 -35.46 -1.30
CA GLU A 326 8.40 -36.25 -0.28
C GLU A 326 7.83 -35.36 0.83
N PHE A 327 8.60 -34.36 1.29
CA PHE A 327 8.15 -33.41 2.30
C PHE A 327 6.96 -32.58 1.81
N TYR A 328 7.04 -32.01 0.60
CA TYR A 328 5.98 -31.20 0.02
C TYR A 328 4.68 -31.98 -0.21
N GLU A 329 4.77 -33.25 -0.63
CA GLU A 329 3.59 -34.08 -0.92
C GLU A 329 2.88 -34.59 0.35
N HIS A 330 3.59 -34.71 1.47
CA HIS A 330 3.07 -35.38 2.67
C HIS A 330 2.92 -34.48 3.90
N GLU A 331 3.62 -33.35 3.97
CA GLU A 331 3.71 -32.55 5.18
C GLU A 331 3.35 -31.07 5.01
N ILE A 332 3.17 -30.61 3.76
CA ILE A 332 2.66 -29.27 3.47
C ILE A 332 1.24 -29.37 2.92
N SER A 333 0.29 -28.77 3.63
CA SER A 333 -1.10 -28.64 3.21
C SER A 333 -1.28 -27.54 2.17
N LYS A 334 -2.39 -27.59 1.41
CA LYS A 334 -2.70 -26.53 0.44
C LYS A 334 -3.08 -25.23 1.12
N GLU A 335 -3.72 -25.33 2.29
CA GLU A 335 -4.14 -24.22 3.12
C GLU A 335 -2.95 -23.39 3.60
N GLU A 336 -1.87 -24.04 4.10
CA GLU A 336 -0.60 -23.39 4.49
C GLU A 336 0.02 -22.59 3.33
N LEU A 337 -0.07 -23.09 2.10
CA LEU A 337 0.49 -22.43 0.91
C LEU A 337 -0.34 -21.23 0.42
N THR A 338 -1.61 -21.14 0.79
CA THR A 338 -2.53 -20.07 0.37
C THR A 338 -2.59 -18.88 1.33
N GLN A 339 -2.07 -19.04 2.55
CA GLN A 339 -2.08 -17.99 3.58
C GLN A 339 -0.95 -16.96 3.42
N ASN A 340 0.03 -17.20 2.55
CA ASN A 340 1.06 -16.22 2.23
C ASN A 340 0.50 -15.15 1.28
N THR A 341 0.03 -14.04 1.84
CA THR A 341 -0.38 -12.85 1.08
C THR A 341 0.82 -12.22 0.40
N VAL A 342 0.87 -12.29 -0.93
CA VAL A 342 1.87 -11.57 -1.73
C VAL A 342 1.46 -10.10 -1.80
N PHE A 343 2.16 -9.25 -1.04
CA PHE A 343 2.01 -7.79 -1.15
C PHE A 343 2.52 -7.33 -2.52
N ALA A 344 1.59 -6.93 -3.39
CA ALA A 344 1.90 -6.40 -4.71
C ALA A 344 1.33 -4.99 -4.85
N PHE A 345 2.12 -4.08 -5.42
CA PHE A 345 1.73 -2.71 -5.71
C PHE A 345 1.92 -2.41 -7.19
N GLU A 346 1.00 -1.61 -7.76
CA GLU A 346 1.07 -1.18 -9.15
C GLU A 346 1.97 0.06 -9.28
N VAL A 347 2.92 0.01 -10.21
CA VAL A 347 3.72 1.16 -10.66
C VAL A 347 3.56 1.34 -12.16
N GLY A 348 3.46 2.59 -12.58
CA GLY A 348 3.38 2.91 -14.00
C GLY A 348 2.70 4.24 -14.28
N THR A 349 2.47 4.47 -15.57
CA THR A 349 1.88 5.71 -16.08
C THR A 349 0.51 5.52 -16.71
N ASP A 350 0.05 4.29 -16.93
CA ASP A 350 -1.25 4.00 -17.51
C ASP A 350 -2.35 4.00 -16.43
N ALA A 351 -3.61 4.15 -16.85
CA ALA A 351 -4.73 4.11 -15.91
C ALA A 351 -5.07 2.66 -15.54
N ASN A 352 -5.34 2.40 -14.26
CA ASN A 352 -5.65 1.05 -13.81
C ASN A 352 -7.13 0.68 -13.94
N LEU A 353 -7.43 -0.61 -13.72
CA LEU A 353 -8.78 -1.16 -13.84
C LEU A 353 -9.77 -0.56 -12.83
N VAL A 354 -9.28 -0.17 -11.66
CA VAL A 354 -10.08 0.51 -10.63
C VAL A 354 -10.52 1.88 -11.13
N GLU A 355 -9.62 2.66 -11.72
CA GLU A 355 -9.94 3.95 -12.33
C GLU A 355 -10.97 3.80 -13.44
N PHE A 356 -10.82 2.82 -14.33
CA PHE A 356 -11.81 2.56 -15.38
C PHE A 356 -13.19 2.18 -14.81
N SER A 357 -13.21 1.37 -13.76
CA SER A 357 -14.45 0.98 -13.08
C SER A 357 -15.12 2.18 -12.41
N ASN A 358 -14.35 3.04 -11.75
CA ASN A 358 -14.83 4.29 -11.16
C ASN A 358 -15.35 5.26 -12.22
N TRP A 359 -14.69 5.34 -13.38
CA TRP A 359 -15.15 6.14 -14.51
C TRP A 359 -16.50 5.63 -15.03
N LYS A 360 -16.65 4.32 -15.29
CA LYS A 360 -17.93 3.72 -15.73
C LYS A 360 -19.05 3.98 -14.73
N MET A 361 -18.77 3.79 -13.43
CA MET A 361 -19.72 4.08 -12.36
C MET A 361 -20.11 5.55 -12.37
N GLY A 362 -19.14 6.47 -12.40
CA GLY A 362 -19.38 7.91 -12.48
C GLY A 362 -20.24 8.30 -13.68
N MET A 363 -20.03 7.66 -14.84
CA MET A 363 -20.83 7.90 -16.04
C MET A 363 -22.28 7.42 -15.90
N HIS A 364 -22.52 6.24 -15.32
CA HIS A 364 -23.89 5.79 -14.98
C HIS A 364 -24.57 6.74 -13.98
N LEU A 365 -23.83 7.14 -12.93
CA LEU A 365 -24.35 8.00 -11.88
C LEU A 365 -24.67 9.42 -12.38
N SER A 366 -23.92 9.92 -13.39
CA SER A 366 -24.19 11.21 -14.01
C SER A 366 -25.58 11.32 -14.67
N LYS A 367 -26.17 10.17 -15.05
CA LYS A 367 -27.50 10.08 -15.69
C LYS A 367 -28.65 10.00 -14.68
N VAL A 368 -28.36 9.74 -13.40
CA VAL A 368 -29.39 9.49 -12.38
C VAL A 368 -29.42 10.58 -11.31
N SER A 369 -30.63 10.84 -10.81
CA SER A 369 -30.84 11.86 -9.81
C SER A 369 -30.77 11.28 -8.39
N ILE A 370 -29.55 11.09 -7.88
CA ILE A 370 -29.27 10.61 -6.51
C ILE A 370 -29.67 11.64 -5.43
N LYS A 371 -30.55 11.32 -4.48
CA LYS A 371 -31.03 12.27 -3.45
C LYS A 371 -30.41 12.08 -2.07
N ASN A 372 -29.86 10.90 -1.80
CA ASN A 372 -29.23 10.52 -0.52
C ASN A 372 -28.30 9.32 -0.74
N GLU A 373 -27.49 9.02 0.26
CA GLU A 373 -26.52 7.91 0.24
C GLU A 373 -27.18 6.56 0.00
N LYS A 374 -28.35 6.28 0.61
CA LYS A 374 -29.07 5.02 0.39
C LYS A 374 -29.50 4.80 -1.07
N GLU A 375 -29.83 5.88 -1.78
CA GLU A 375 -30.10 5.85 -3.21
C GLU A 375 -28.79 5.70 -4.02
N MET A 376 -27.68 6.30 -3.56
CA MET A 376 -26.36 6.12 -4.16
C MET A 376 -25.89 4.67 -4.07
N SER A 377 -25.89 4.07 -2.88
CA SER A 377 -25.51 2.65 -2.66
C SER A 377 -26.36 1.72 -3.51
N ARG A 378 -27.67 1.99 -3.61
CA ARG A 378 -28.55 1.23 -4.52
C ARG A 378 -28.15 1.33 -5.98
N TYR A 379 -27.82 2.53 -6.48
CA TYR A 379 -27.37 2.66 -7.87
C TYR A 379 -26.00 2.03 -8.09
N ILE A 380 -25.09 2.14 -7.12
CA ILE A 380 -23.79 1.45 -7.16
C ILE A 380 -24.03 -0.06 -7.29
N ASP A 381 -24.91 -0.65 -6.47
CA ASP A 381 -25.25 -2.06 -6.57
C ASP A 381 -25.90 -2.45 -7.91
N ILE A 382 -26.71 -1.58 -8.49
CA ILE A 382 -27.35 -1.81 -9.79
C ILE A 382 -26.35 -1.79 -10.94
N TYR A 383 -25.32 -0.95 -10.86
CA TYR A 383 -24.40 -0.67 -11.96
C TYR A 383 -23.01 -1.26 -11.80
N LYS A 384 -22.62 -1.78 -10.63
CA LYS A 384 -21.27 -2.31 -10.38
C LYS A 384 -20.82 -3.37 -11.39
N ASP A 385 -21.75 -4.20 -11.86
CA ASP A 385 -21.48 -5.26 -12.84
C ASP A 385 -21.96 -4.91 -14.27
N LYS A 386 -22.36 -3.66 -14.53
CA LYS A 386 -22.90 -3.25 -15.83
C LYS A 386 -21.91 -2.39 -16.60
N ASP A 387 -21.63 -2.79 -17.84
CA ASP A 387 -20.86 -1.95 -18.74
C ASP A 387 -21.61 -0.64 -19.04
N TYR A 388 -20.85 0.40 -19.37
CA TYR A 388 -21.38 1.71 -19.72
C TYR A 388 -21.40 1.89 -21.23
N ILE A 389 -22.53 2.32 -21.78
CA ILE A 389 -22.65 2.68 -23.20
C ILE A 389 -22.45 4.20 -23.35
N PRO A 390 -21.38 4.64 -24.04
CA PRO A 390 -21.11 6.05 -24.30
C PRO A 390 -22.25 6.75 -25.03
N LYS A 391 -22.53 8.00 -24.66
CA LYS A 391 -23.60 8.79 -25.31
C LYS A 391 -23.13 9.59 -26.52
N ASP A 392 -21.83 9.86 -26.61
CA ASP A 392 -21.21 10.66 -27.66
C ASP A 392 -19.77 10.20 -27.91
N ASP A 393 -19.15 10.75 -28.95
CA ASP A 393 -17.79 10.38 -29.36
C ASP A 393 -16.73 10.71 -28.30
N LYS A 394 -16.97 11.70 -27.43
CA LYS A 394 -16.02 12.06 -26.36
C LYS A 394 -15.99 10.99 -25.27
N GLU A 395 -17.16 10.56 -24.80
CA GLU A 395 -17.26 9.44 -23.85
C GLU A 395 -16.77 8.14 -24.47
N ALA A 396 -17.04 7.93 -25.77
CA ALA A 396 -16.56 6.74 -26.48
C ALA A 396 -15.04 6.74 -26.60
N SER A 397 -14.45 7.89 -26.94
CA SER A 397 -12.99 8.08 -26.97
C SER A 397 -12.36 7.73 -25.63
N GLN A 398 -12.90 8.25 -24.52
CA GLN A 398 -12.37 7.95 -23.18
C GLN A 398 -12.54 6.47 -22.81
N LYS A 399 -13.67 5.84 -23.14
CA LYS A 399 -13.86 4.39 -22.92
C LYS A 399 -12.79 3.58 -23.66
N TYR A 400 -12.56 3.87 -24.94
CA TYR A 400 -11.52 3.20 -25.73
C TYR A 400 -10.10 3.49 -25.21
N ALA A 401 -9.84 4.66 -24.64
CA ALA A 401 -8.56 4.94 -23.98
C ALA A 401 -8.34 4.04 -22.75
N TYR A 402 -9.35 3.87 -21.89
CA TYR A 402 -9.27 2.91 -20.77
C TYR A 402 -9.15 1.45 -21.23
N GLU A 403 -9.87 1.06 -22.28
CA GLU A 403 -9.73 -0.27 -22.89
C GLU A 403 -8.32 -0.48 -23.45
N ALA A 404 -7.70 0.56 -24.04
CA ALA A 404 -6.32 0.49 -24.49
C ALA A 404 -5.35 0.30 -23.31
N TYR A 405 -5.49 1.06 -22.21
CA TYR A 405 -4.64 0.91 -21.03
C TYR A 405 -4.70 -0.48 -20.39
N SER A 406 -5.87 -1.14 -20.45
CA SER A 406 -6.08 -2.49 -19.90
C SER A 406 -5.79 -3.64 -20.88
N SER A 407 -5.37 -3.32 -22.12
CA SER A 407 -5.11 -4.30 -23.18
C SER A 407 -3.63 -4.42 -23.51
N SER A 408 -3.24 -5.55 -24.11
CA SER A 408 -1.93 -5.76 -24.71
C SER A 408 -1.97 -5.76 -26.25
N ASP A 409 -0.80 -5.56 -26.86
CA ASP A 409 -0.54 -5.81 -28.28
C ASP A 409 -1.53 -5.10 -29.25
N LEU A 410 -2.09 -5.87 -30.19
CA LEU A 410 -2.98 -5.38 -31.25
C LEU A 410 -4.28 -4.76 -30.70
N LEU A 411 -4.78 -5.24 -29.56
CA LEU A 411 -5.98 -4.68 -28.94
C LEU A 411 -5.72 -3.28 -28.38
N ARG A 412 -4.54 -3.06 -27.78
CA ARG A 412 -4.10 -1.73 -27.34
C ARG A 412 -3.99 -0.77 -28.53
N GLU A 413 -3.38 -1.21 -29.63
CA GLU A 413 -3.20 -0.37 -30.83
C GLU A 413 -4.54 0.01 -31.50
N ASN A 414 -5.44 -0.97 -31.64
CA ASN A 414 -6.77 -0.74 -32.22
C ASN A 414 -7.59 0.22 -31.34
N SER A 415 -7.60 -0.01 -30.03
CA SER A 415 -8.34 0.83 -29.07
C SER A 415 -7.77 2.25 -29.02
N THR A 416 -6.44 2.39 -29.06
CA THR A 416 -5.75 3.68 -29.18
C THR A 416 -6.17 4.42 -30.45
N SER A 417 -6.17 3.73 -31.59
CA SER A 417 -6.54 4.32 -32.88
C SER A 417 -8.01 4.77 -32.90
N LEU A 418 -8.91 3.99 -32.33
CA LEU A 418 -10.33 4.35 -32.19
C LEU A 418 -10.51 5.54 -31.24
N ALA A 419 -9.87 5.52 -30.07
CA ALA A 419 -9.93 6.60 -29.09
C ALA A 419 -9.51 7.94 -29.73
N TYR A 420 -8.39 7.94 -30.44
CA TYR A 420 -7.85 9.14 -31.07
C TYR A 420 -8.67 9.61 -32.28
N LEU A 421 -9.28 8.69 -33.03
CA LEU A 421 -10.15 9.03 -34.16
C LEU A 421 -11.44 9.73 -33.68
N LEU A 422 -12.02 9.26 -32.58
CA LEU A 422 -13.29 9.77 -32.03
C LEU A 422 -13.13 11.15 -31.40
N ASP A 423 -12.05 11.38 -30.64
CA ASP A 423 -11.76 12.70 -30.08
C ASP A 423 -10.24 12.97 -30.04
N LYS A 424 -9.79 13.82 -30.96
CA LYS A 424 -8.39 14.27 -31.03
C LYS A 424 -8.01 15.24 -29.89
N GLN A 425 -8.96 15.67 -29.08
CA GLN A 425 -8.73 16.46 -27.87
C GLN A 425 -8.84 15.62 -26.59
N ASN A 426 -8.99 14.30 -26.69
CA ASN A 426 -8.91 13.43 -25.53
C ASN A 426 -7.44 13.26 -25.11
N VAL A 427 -7.13 13.69 -23.89
CA VAL A 427 -5.76 13.71 -23.36
C VAL A 427 -5.17 12.30 -23.31
N ASP A 428 -5.89 11.31 -22.78
CA ASP A 428 -5.41 9.92 -22.69
C ASP A 428 -5.21 9.30 -24.08
N ALA A 429 -6.11 9.60 -25.04
CA ALA A 429 -5.95 9.14 -26.42
C ALA A 429 -4.70 9.72 -27.10
N ILE A 430 -4.38 11.00 -26.84
CA ILE A 430 -3.13 11.64 -27.30
C ILE A 430 -1.91 10.94 -26.65
N LEU A 431 -1.95 10.67 -25.35
CA LEU A 431 -0.86 10.00 -24.63
C LEU A 431 -0.63 8.57 -25.14
N LEU A 432 -1.70 7.80 -25.35
CA LEU A 432 -1.62 6.48 -25.95
C LEU A 432 -1.05 6.54 -27.37
N LYS A 433 -1.47 7.52 -28.18
CA LYS A 433 -0.94 7.69 -29.53
C LYS A 433 0.57 8.01 -29.51
N ALA A 434 1.03 8.74 -28.49
CA ALA A 434 2.44 9.08 -28.29
C ALA A 434 3.34 7.84 -28.06
N ASP A 435 2.79 6.71 -27.61
CA ASP A 435 3.55 5.46 -27.43
C ASP A 435 3.92 4.80 -28.78
N TYR A 436 3.30 5.22 -29.89
CA TYR A 436 3.48 4.64 -31.24
C TYR A 436 4.23 5.55 -32.22
N VAL A 437 4.86 6.62 -31.74
CA VAL A 437 5.63 7.56 -32.56
C VAL A 437 7.08 7.63 -32.09
N ASP A 438 7.95 8.24 -32.90
CA ASP A 438 9.34 8.44 -32.51
C ASP A 438 9.50 9.49 -31.40
N ILE A 439 10.68 9.58 -30.80
CA ILE A 439 10.93 10.45 -29.64
C ILE A 439 10.71 11.95 -29.94
N ALA A 440 10.97 12.37 -31.18
CA ALA A 440 10.84 13.77 -31.59
C ALA A 440 9.37 14.16 -31.70
N GLU A 441 8.56 13.34 -32.35
CA GLU A 441 7.11 13.50 -32.44
C GLU A 441 6.45 13.33 -31.06
N LYS A 442 6.92 12.37 -30.25
CA LYS A 442 6.39 12.08 -28.89
C LYS A 442 6.34 13.33 -28.00
N THR A 443 7.38 14.16 -28.08
CA THR A 443 7.45 15.42 -27.32
C THR A 443 6.32 16.38 -27.68
N ASP A 444 5.94 16.47 -28.96
CA ASP A 444 4.87 17.36 -29.40
C ASP A 444 3.49 16.84 -28.97
N PHE A 445 3.27 15.52 -29.01
CA PHE A 445 2.07 14.90 -28.43
C PHE A 445 1.95 15.19 -26.93
N PHE A 446 3.04 15.08 -26.16
CA PHE A 446 3.02 15.39 -24.74
C PHE A 446 2.70 16.85 -24.44
N LYS A 447 3.32 17.80 -25.16
CA LYS A 447 3.01 19.22 -25.00
C LYS A 447 1.56 19.52 -25.32
N GLU A 448 1.01 18.89 -26.36
CA GLU A 448 -0.39 19.06 -26.72
C GLU A 448 -1.35 18.45 -25.68
N ALA A 449 -1.05 17.25 -25.19
CA ALA A 449 -1.79 16.61 -24.09
C ALA A 449 -1.80 17.49 -22.83
N ILE A 450 -0.65 18.06 -22.45
CA ILE A 450 -0.52 18.97 -21.31
C ILE A 450 -1.34 20.24 -21.54
N ARG A 451 -1.26 20.86 -22.73
CA ARG A 451 -2.00 22.07 -23.06
C ARG A 451 -3.52 21.83 -22.98
N ILE A 452 -4.00 20.72 -23.51
CA ILE A 452 -5.43 20.39 -23.46
C ILE A 452 -5.85 20.04 -22.02
N GLY A 453 -5.08 19.19 -21.34
CA GLY A 453 -5.35 18.77 -19.98
C GLY A 453 -5.39 19.95 -19.00
N GLU A 454 -4.47 20.90 -19.13
CA GLU A 454 -4.44 22.11 -18.29
C GLU A 454 -5.69 22.98 -18.47
N ASN A 455 -6.27 23.03 -19.67
CA ASN A 455 -7.53 23.73 -19.92
C ASN A 455 -8.77 23.01 -19.36
N GLN A 456 -8.66 21.70 -19.12
CA GLN A 456 -9.74 20.86 -18.57
C GLN A 456 -9.58 20.65 -17.05
N PHE A 457 -8.40 20.98 -16.52
CA PHE A 457 -8.03 20.79 -15.13
C PHE A 457 -8.82 21.74 -14.21
N ASP A 458 -9.39 21.19 -13.15
CA ASP A 458 -10.07 21.94 -12.11
C ASP A 458 -9.29 21.85 -10.78
N PRO A 459 -8.62 22.93 -10.35
CA PRO A 459 -7.85 22.95 -9.11
C PRO A 459 -8.72 23.11 -7.86
N ASN A 460 -10.04 23.32 -7.98
CA ASN A 460 -10.89 23.67 -6.84
C ASN A 460 -11.32 22.45 -5.99
N PHE A 461 -10.90 21.24 -6.37
CA PHE A 461 -11.14 20.03 -5.61
C PHE A 461 -10.06 19.87 -4.53
N GLU A 462 -10.48 19.54 -3.31
CA GLU A 462 -9.57 19.30 -2.18
C GLU A 462 -8.56 18.18 -2.46
N SER A 463 -9.04 17.08 -3.04
CA SER A 463 -8.18 16.05 -3.65
C SER A 463 -8.23 16.18 -5.17
N VAL A 464 -7.18 16.77 -5.73
CA VAL A 464 -7.01 16.89 -7.19
C VAL A 464 -7.05 15.51 -7.86
N TRP A 465 -6.45 14.49 -7.23
CA TRP A 465 -6.46 13.11 -7.72
C TRP A 465 -7.83 12.42 -7.60
N GLY A 466 -8.60 12.77 -6.56
CA GLY A 466 -9.94 12.23 -6.34
C GLY A 466 -10.93 12.62 -7.44
N TYR A 467 -10.71 13.76 -8.10
CA TYR A 467 -11.51 14.16 -9.26
C TYR A 467 -10.98 13.50 -10.54
N LEU A 468 -11.62 12.40 -10.97
CA LEU A 468 -11.20 11.60 -12.14
C LEU A 468 -10.84 12.43 -13.38
N PRO A 469 -11.60 13.47 -13.78
CA PRO A 469 -11.26 14.27 -14.97
C PRO A 469 -9.92 15.02 -14.91
N ASN A 470 -9.32 15.19 -13.72
CA ASN A 470 -7.98 15.80 -13.58
C ASN A 470 -6.85 14.82 -13.88
N ARG A 471 -7.08 13.51 -13.75
CA ARG A 471 -6.01 12.49 -13.84
C ARG A 471 -5.29 12.46 -15.20
N PRO A 472 -5.96 12.64 -16.36
CA PRO A 472 -5.28 12.68 -17.65
C PRO A 472 -4.22 13.80 -17.74
N TYR A 473 -4.47 14.96 -17.13
CA TYR A 473 -3.49 16.05 -17.10
C TYR A 473 -2.24 15.68 -16.28
N LEU A 474 -2.43 15.14 -15.08
CA LEU A 474 -1.32 14.68 -14.24
C LEU A 474 -0.54 13.53 -14.91
N ARG A 475 -1.24 12.63 -15.60
CA ARG A 475 -0.65 11.57 -16.42
C ARG A 475 0.21 12.12 -17.56
N ALA A 476 -0.26 13.18 -18.23
CA ALA A 476 0.47 13.85 -19.30
C ALA A 476 1.76 14.51 -18.80
N LEU A 477 1.70 15.21 -17.66
CA LEU A 477 2.89 15.74 -16.98
C LEU A 477 3.86 14.61 -16.64
N PHE A 478 3.37 13.49 -16.12
CA PHE A 478 4.21 12.40 -15.65
C PHE A 478 4.93 11.70 -16.80
N LYS A 479 4.21 11.29 -17.86
CA LYS A 479 4.81 10.68 -19.05
C LYS A 479 5.83 11.62 -19.73
N TYR A 480 5.56 12.93 -19.77
CA TYR A 480 6.53 13.88 -20.32
C TYR A 480 7.78 14.01 -19.43
N GLY A 481 7.59 14.07 -18.10
CA GLY A 481 8.70 14.11 -17.15
C GLY A 481 9.62 12.90 -17.28
N LEU A 482 9.03 11.69 -17.38
CA LEU A 482 9.78 10.45 -17.60
C LEU A 482 10.52 10.44 -18.95
N SER A 483 9.91 10.96 -20.01
CA SER A 483 10.59 11.09 -21.30
C SER A 483 11.75 12.08 -21.26
N CYS A 484 11.61 13.19 -20.52
CA CYS A 484 12.73 14.12 -20.26
C CYS A 484 13.83 13.46 -19.44
N PHE A 485 13.48 12.64 -18.44
CA PHE A 485 14.45 11.88 -17.63
C PHE A 485 15.23 10.87 -18.48
N GLU A 486 14.55 10.14 -19.36
CA GLU A 486 15.15 9.15 -20.28
C GLU A 486 16.20 9.76 -21.21
N ILE A 487 15.96 10.99 -21.70
CA ILE A 487 16.93 11.74 -22.52
C ILE A 487 17.90 12.59 -21.69
N MET A 488 17.97 12.38 -20.37
CA MET A 488 18.84 13.08 -19.41
C MET A 488 18.61 14.59 -19.32
N ASN A 489 17.43 15.08 -19.71
CA ASN A 489 17.01 16.46 -19.49
C ASN A 489 16.42 16.62 -18.07
N PHE A 490 17.30 16.47 -17.08
CA PHE A 490 16.93 16.39 -15.67
C PHE A 490 16.25 17.66 -15.14
N GLU A 491 16.68 18.86 -15.58
CA GLU A 491 16.01 20.11 -15.17
C GLU A 491 14.54 20.11 -15.58
N LYS A 492 14.25 19.78 -16.84
CA LYS A 492 12.87 19.75 -17.33
C LYS A 492 12.06 18.62 -16.69
N ALA A 493 12.68 17.47 -16.45
CA ALA A 493 12.04 16.36 -15.76
C ALA A 493 11.62 16.79 -14.34
N PHE A 494 12.52 17.44 -13.58
CA PHE A 494 12.22 17.89 -12.23
C PHE A 494 11.13 18.96 -12.20
N ASP A 495 11.13 19.93 -13.11
CA ASP A 495 10.06 20.92 -13.22
C ASP A 495 8.67 20.27 -13.35
N LEU A 496 8.57 19.22 -14.16
CA LEU A 496 7.33 18.49 -14.39
C LEU A 496 6.93 17.65 -13.19
N PHE A 497 7.88 16.91 -12.60
CA PHE A 497 7.62 16.09 -11.41
C PHE A 497 7.24 16.95 -10.20
N ASN A 498 7.97 18.04 -9.94
CA ASN A 498 7.67 18.98 -8.87
C ASN A 498 6.30 19.65 -9.06
N LYS A 499 5.90 19.98 -10.30
CA LYS A 499 4.54 20.47 -10.58
C LYS A 499 3.48 19.44 -10.19
N ILE A 500 3.70 18.15 -10.47
CA ILE A 500 2.76 17.09 -10.06
C ILE A 500 2.70 17.00 -8.53
N LEU A 501 3.84 16.98 -7.83
CA LEU A 501 3.88 16.89 -6.36
C LEU A 501 3.23 18.09 -5.67
N GLN A 502 3.28 19.28 -6.27
CA GLN A 502 2.54 20.46 -5.78
C GLN A 502 1.02 20.33 -5.99
N LEU A 503 0.59 19.75 -7.11
CA LEU A 503 -0.83 19.57 -7.43
C LEU A 503 -1.44 18.35 -6.72
N ASN A 504 -0.64 17.33 -6.43
CA ASN A 504 -1.03 16.07 -5.80
C ASN A 504 -0.02 15.68 -4.70
N PRO A 505 -0.02 16.37 -3.53
CA PRO A 505 0.95 16.13 -2.46
C PRO A 505 0.88 14.73 -1.84
N ALA A 506 -0.24 14.01 -1.99
CA ALA A 506 -0.36 12.61 -1.55
C ALA A 506 0.33 11.61 -2.51
N ASP A 507 0.88 12.10 -3.63
CA ASP A 507 1.65 11.33 -4.62
C ASP A 507 1.06 9.96 -5.00
N HIS A 508 -0.24 9.94 -5.31
CA HIS A 508 -0.94 8.75 -5.78
C HIS A 508 -0.33 8.08 -7.03
N GLN A 509 0.59 8.75 -7.73
CA GLN A 509 1.24 8.26 -8.95
C GLN A 509 2.65 7.71 -8.71
N GLY A 510 3.22 7.88 -7.51
CA GLY A 510 4.61 7.47 -7.24
C GLY A 510 5.67 8.35 -7.91
N VAL A 511 5.35 9.62 -8.20
CA VAL A 511 6.24 10.60 -8.84
C VAL A 511 7.43 10.97 -7.95
N ARG A 512 7.33 10.79 -6.63
CA ARG A 512 8.43 11.04 -5.70
C ARG A 512 9.71 10.30 -6.08
N TYR A 513 9.63 9.06 -6.55
CA TYR A 513 10.82 8.27 -6.90
C TYR A 513 11.61 8.87 -8.08
N PRO A 514 11.01 9.12 -9.26
CA PRO A 514 11.72 9.79 -10.34
C PRO A 514 12.09 11.24 -10.01
N ALA A 515 11.33 11.94 -9.16
CA ALA A 515 11.70 13.28 -8.67
C ALA A 515 13.00 13.27 -7.86
N VAL A 516 13.11 12.36 -6.88
CA VAL A 516 14.33 12.15 -6.08
C VAL A 516 15.51 11.77 -6.97
N ALA A 517 15.33 10.78 -7.87
CA ALA A 517 16.38 10.39 -8.80
C ALA A 517 16.88 11.59 -9.64
N THR A 518 15.96 12.43 -10.10
CA THR A 518 16.30 13.64 -10.86
C THR A 518 17.08 14.66 -10.04
N LEU A 519 16.71 14.89 -8.77
CA LEU A 519 17.46 15.77 -7.86
C LEU A 519 18.89 15.24 -7.63
N ILE A 520 19.05 13.93 -7.48
CA ILE A 520 20.37 13.29 -7.35
C ILE A 520 21.19 13.48 -8.63
N ALA A 521 20.57 13.36 -9.81
CA ALA A 521 21.22 13.62 -11.10
C ALA A 521 21.74 15.06 -11.21
N LEU A 522 20.96 16.03 -10.72
CA LEU A 522 21.27 17.46 -10.68
C LEU A 522 22.25 17.85 -9.55
N ASN A 523 22.72 16.88 -8.75
CA ASN A 523 23.56 17.12 -7.57
C ASN A 523 22.90 18.02 -6.50
N ARG A 524 21.56 18.02 -6.43
CA ARG A 524 20.74 18.75 -5.44
C ARG A 524 20.43 17.82 -4.25
N ILE A 525 21.49 17.36 -3.60
CA ILE A 525 21.44 16.27 -2.60
C ILE A 525 20.56 16.62 -1.39
N GLU A 526 20.67 17.84 -0.86
CA GLU A 526 19.86 18.30 0.30
C GLU A 526 18.36 18.30 -0.02
N GLU A 527 17.99 18.64 -1.25
CA GLU A 527 16.59 18.63 -1.69
C GLU A 527 16.09 17.21 -1.91
N ALA A 528 16.94 16.30 -2.39
CA ALA A 528 16.62 14.88 -2.50
C ALA A 528 16.37 14.27 -1.11
N GLU A 529 17.25 14.52 -0.13
CA GLU A 529 17.11 14.06 1.26
C GLU A 529 15.84 14.63 1.93
N SER A 530 15.54 15.91 1.69
CA SER A 530 14.31 16.56 2.16
C SER A 530 13.05 15.94 1.57
N LEU A 531 13.04 15.70 0.25
CA LEU A 531 11.92 15.08 -0.44
C LEU A 531 11.69 13.63 0.01
N MET A 532 12.77 12.88 0.21
CA MET A 532 12.69 11.52 0.75
C MET A 532 12.10 11.53 2.17
N SER A 533 12.59 12.40 3.05
CA SER A 533 12.07 12.56 4.42
C SER A 533 10.59 12.92 4.46
N HIS A 534 10.10 13.70 3.49
CA HIS A 534 8.70 14.10 3.43
C HIS A 534 7.74 12.93 3.13
N TYR A 535 8.18 11.95 2.34
CA TYR A 535 7.39 10.79 1.94
C TYR A 535 7.82 9.49 2.64
N GLN A 536 8.58 9.59 3.73
CA GLN A 536 9.09 8.44 4.46
C GLN A 536 8.05 7.98 5.49
N ASP A 537 7.09 7.17 5.04
CA ASP A 537 6.22 6.40 5.95
C ASP A 537 6.90 5.10 6.42
N SER A 538 7.86 4.58 5.65
CA SER A 538 8.82 3.51 6.01
C SER A 538 10.04 3.54 5.07
N ASP A 539 11.17 2.94 5.49
CA ASP A 539 12.29 2.70 4.59
C ASP A 539 11.87 1.71 3.49
N ASN A 540 12.08 2.09 2.22
CA ASN A 540 11.76 1.26 1.05
C ASN A 540 12.97 1.13 0.14
N ALA A 541 13.01 0.06 -0.65
CA ALA A 541 14.13 -0.28 -1.51
C ALA A 541 14.57 0.86 -2.45
N PHE A 542 13.63 1.64 -3.00
CA PHE A 542 13.98 2.80 -3.85
C PHE A 542 14.84 3.81 -3.08
N PHE A 543 14.39 4.18 -1.88
CA PHE A 543 15.08 5.16 -1.04
C PHE A 543 16.43 4.64 -0.53
N SER A 544 16.54 3.36 -0.18
CA SER A 544 17.82 2.79 0.23
C SER A 544 18.86 2.79 -0.92
N TRP A 545 18.45 2.42 -2.13
CA TRP A 545 19.32 2.54 -3.32
C TRP A 545 19.65 3.98 -3.70
N PHE A 546 18.73 4.93 -3.50
CA PHE A 546 19.00 6.35 -3.69
C PHE A 546 19.98 6.89 -2.63
N ARG A 547 19.83 6.54 -1.35
CA ARG A 547 20.79 6.90 -0.29
C ARG A 547 22.19 6.38 -0.61
N TRP A 548 22.29 5.10 -1.00
CA TRP A 548 23.56 4.55 -1.45
C TRP A 548 24.17 5.36 -2.60
N SER A 549 23.38 5.73 -3.60
CA SER A 549 23.87 6.54 -4.74
C SER A 549 24.37 7.93 -4.33
N MET A 550 23.72 8.57 -3.36
CA MET A 550 24.13 9.86 -2.82
C MET A 550 25.43 9.75 -2.03
N GLU A 551 25.54 8.76 -1.13
CA GLU A 551 26.77 8.51 -0.36
C GLU A 551 27.95 8.14 -1.27
N LYS A 552 27.70 7.31 -2.30
CA LYS A 552 28.68 6.96 -3.34
C LYS A 552 29.24 8.21 -4.04
N LYS A 553 28.41 9.21 -4.33
CA LYS A 553 28.84 10.51 -4.92
C LYS A 553 29.67 11.34 -3.96
N LYS A 554 29.38 11.29 -2.65
CA LYS A 554 30.16 11.97 -1.60
C LYS A 554 31.54 11.31 -1.44
N SER A 555 31.58 10.00 -1.21
CA SER A 555 32.82 9.21 -1.06
C SER A 555 32.59 7.72 -1.25
N PHE A 556 33.09 7.15 -2.35
CA PHE A 556 32.90 5.74 -2.70
C PHE A 556 33.42 4.75 -1.63
N PHE A 557 34.53 5.07 -0.95
CA PHE A 557 35.19 4.16 0.02
C PHE A 557 34.87 4.49 1.48
N SER A 558 33.84 5.28 1.75
CA SER A 558 33.45 5.63 3.12
C SER A 558 32.72 4.48 3.81
N LYS A 559 32.73 4.48 5.15
CA LYS A 559 31.95 3.50 5.93
C LYS A 559 30.46 3.74 5.75
N GLU A 560 30.08 4.98 5.52
CA GLU A 560 28.71 5.44 5.30
C GLU A 560 28.16 4.88 3.99
N THR A 561 28.95 4.93 2.91
CA THR A 561 28.59 4.31 1.62
C THR A 561 28.45 2.80 1.75
N GLN A 562 29.34 2.14 2.50
CA GLN A 562 29.25 0.70 2.73
C GLN A 562 27.97 0.33 3.50
N LYS A 563 27.65 1.05 4.59
CA LYS A 563 26.42 0.84 5.35
C LYS A 563 25.16 1.07 4.51
N ALA A 564 25.16 2.14 3.71
CA ALA A 564 24.04 2.42 2.81
C ALA A 564 23.87 1.33 1.75
N TYR A 565 24.97 0.72 1.29
CA TYR A 565 24.93 -0.40 0.35
C TYR A 565 24.37 -1.68 0.99
N GLU A 566 24.79 -1.97 2.23
CA GLU A 566 24.30 -3.13 3.00
C GLU A 566 22.78 -3.03 3.20
N LEU A 567 22.28 -1.88 3.65
CA LEU A 567 20.84 -1.62 3.78
C LEU A 567 20.10 -1.73 2.44
N ALA A 568 20.69 -1.20 1.35
CA ALA A 568 20.07 -1.30 0.02
C ALA A 568 19.98 -2.75 -0.49
N ILE A 569 20.94 -3.60 -0.13
CA ILE A 569 20.90 -5.04 -0.44
C ILE A 569 19.84 -5.75 0.40
N GLU A 570 19.74 -5.42 1.68
CA GLU A 570 18.71 -5.98 2.58
C GLU A 570 17.30 -5.68 2.06
N ASP A 571 17.07 -4.47 1.55
CA ASP A 571 15.76 -4.09 1.01
C ASP A 571 15.49 -4.66 -0.40
N ASN A 572 16.49 -4.73 -1.27
CA ASN A 572 16.38 -5.39 -2.58
C ASN A 572 17.76 -5.73 -3.18
N ALA A 573 18.16 -6.99 -3.07
CA ALA A 573 19.48 -7.46 -3.49
C ALA A 573 19.66 -7.54 -5.02
N TYR A 574 18.57 -7.64 -5.79
CA TYR A 574 18.62 -7.83 -7.24
C TYR A 574 19.19 -6.60 -7.97
N VAL A 575 19.01 -5.40 -7.44
CA VAL A 575 19.58 -4.17 -8.02
C VAL A 575 21.12 -4.22 -8.03
N ALA A 576 21.74 -4.84 -7.00
CA ALA A 576 23.19 -5.04 -6.93
C ALA A 576 23.69 -5.87 -8.13
N ASN A 577 22.92 -6.86 -8.57
CA ASN A 577 23.24 -7.66 -9.75
C ASN A 577 23.22 -6.83 -11.03
N TYR A 578 22.19 -6.02 -11.22
CA TYR A 578 22.11 -5.13 -12.39
C TYR A 578 23.25 -4.11 -12.42
N TYR A 579 23.62 -3.58 -11.25
CA TYR A 579 24.78 -2.71 -11.11
C TYR A 579 26.10 -3.42 -11.45
N ARG A 580 26.32 -4.62 -10.91
CA ARG A 580 27.55 -5.41 -11.12
C ARG A 580 27.77 -5.77 -12.58
N ILE A 581 26.74 -6.25 -13.27
CA ILE A 581 26.84 -6.70 -14.68
C ILE A 581 26.52 -5.59 -15.70
N LYS A 582 26.12 -4.40 -15.22
CA LYS A 582 25.82 -3.21 -16.03
C LYS A 582 24.74 -3.46 -17.10
N VAL A 583 23.63 -4.08 -16.70
CA VAL A 583 22.48 -4.29 -17.59
C VAL A 583 21.96 -2.92 -18.05
N PRO A 584 21.71 -2.66 -19.34
CA PRO A 584 21.03 -1.44 -19.76
C PRO A 584 19.66 -1.31 -19.09
N ALA A 585 19.35 -0.13 -18.55
CA ALA A 585 18.04 0.14 -17.96
C ALA A 585 16.94 0.04 -19.03
N LEU A 586 15.81 -0.55 -18.65
CA LEU A 586 14.59 -0.50 -19.44
C LEU A 586 13.87 0.83 -19.20
N PRO A 587 13.01 1.28 -20.12
CA PRO A 587 12.14 2.43 -19.88
C PRO A 587 11.25 2.21 -18.66
N TYR A 588 10.85 3.31 -18.01
CA TYR A 588 9.92 3.25 -16.88
C TYR A 588 8.60 2.59 -17.33
N PRO A 589 8.04 1.65 -16.54
CA PRO A 589 6.91 0.85 -17.00
C PRO A 589 5.66 1.71 -17.23
N ASN A 590 4.87 1.29 -18.22
CA ASN A 590 3.53 1.82 -18.42
C ASN A 590 2.55 1.27 -17.37
N SER A 591 2.66 -0.02 -17.04
CA SER A 591 1.92 -0.68 -15.96
C SER A 591 2.68 -1.94 -15.56
N LEU A 592 3.02 -2.07 -14.28
CA LEU A 592 3.73 -3.22 -13.73
C LEU A 592 3.29 -3.42 -12.28
N ALA A 593 2.93 -4.64 -11.92
CA ALA A 593 2.80 -5.03 -10.52
C ALA A 593 4.19 -5.45 -10.01
N ILE A 594 4.61 -4.90 -8.88
CA ILE A 594 5.86 -5.24 -8.22
C ILE A 594 5.60 -5.67 -6.78
N THR A 595 6.49 -6.49 -6.25
CA THR A 595 6.45 -6.92 -4.84
C THR A 595 7.77 -6.52 -4.18
N PRO A 596 7.82 -6.31 -2.85
CA PRO A 596 9.08 -6.00 -2.17
C PRO A 596 10.13 -7.08 -2.38
N ASP A 597 11.41 -6.71 -2.45
CA ASP A 597 12.55 -7.62 -2.65
C ASP A 597 12.35 -8.57 -3.85
N SER A 598 11.99 -8.00 -5.01
CA SER A 598 11.76 -8.75 -6.25
C SER A 598 12.57 -8.22 -7.43
N PRO A 599 12.82 -9.05 -8.46
CA PRO A 599 13.40 -8.62 -9.73
C PRO A 599 12.60 -7.49 -10.41
N GLU A 600 11.27 -7.54 -10.33
CA GLU A 600 10.40 -6.54 -10.97
C GLU A 600 10.56 -5.17 -10.30
N GLU A 601 10.58 -5.11 -8.97
CA GLU A 601 10.88 -3.88 -8.23
C GLU A 601 12.29 -3.38 -8.56
N ALA A 602 13.27 -4.29 -8.56
CA ALA A 602 14.66 -3.97 -8.86
C ALA A 602 14.85 -3.37 -10.25
N LYS A 603 14.09 -3.83 -11.25
CA LYS A 603 14.12 -3.30 -12.61
C LYS A 603 13.66 -1.84 -12.62
N VAL A 604 12.60 -1.50 -11.87
CA VAL A 604 12.11 -0.12 -11.76
C VAL A 604 13.09 0.77 -11.01
N ILE A 605 13.68 0.27 -9.91
CA ILE A 605 14.75 0.98 -9.18
C ILE A 605 15.92 1.24 -10.14
N TRP A 606 16.36 0.22 -10.87
CA TRP A 606 17.48 0.32 -11.80
C TRP A 606 17.23 1.28 -12.96
N THR A 607 15.99 1.37 -13.47
CA THR A 607 15.57 2.38 -14.45
C THR A 607 15.84 3.81 -13.96
N LEU A 608 15.61 4.08 -12.68
CA LEU A 608 15.84 5.40 -12.09
C LEU A 608 17.28 5.59 -11.60
N LEU A 609 17.95 4.51 -11.21
CA LEU A 609 19.28 4.53 -10.63
C LEU A 609 20.39 4.58 -11.67
N GLN A 610 20.31 3.81 -12.75
CA GLN A 610 21.37 3.74 -13.76
C GLN A 610 21.76 5.11 -14.35
N PRO A 611 20.82 6.00 -14.72
CA PRO A 611 21.18 7.29 -15.34
C PRO A 611 21.89 8.26 -14.39
N ILE A 612 21.94 7.98 -13.09
CA ILE A 612 22.38 8.94 -12.06
C ILE A 612 23.66 8.50 -11.31
N ILE A 613 24.20 7.30 -11.56
CA ILE A 613 25.32 6.67 -10.81
C ILE A 613 26.66 6.57 -11.52
#